data_AF-A0A1G2P1G7-F1
#
_entry.id   AF-A0A1G2P1G7-F1
#
_cell.length_a   1.000
_cell.length_b   1.000
_cell.length_c   1.000
_cell.angle_alpha   90.00
_cell.angle_beta   90.00
_cell.angle_gamma   90.00
#
_symmetry.space_group_name_H-M   'P 1'
#
loop_
_entity.id
_entity.type
_entity.pdbx_description
1 polymer ?
#
loop_
_entity_poly.entity_id
_entity_poly.type
_entity_poly.pdbx_seq_one_letter_code
_entity_poly.pdbx_strand_id
1 'polypeptide(L)'
;MKSKRTKTIRNSSGQTMLIAVIFFLVVSMVIVTSVYQIVFGDYKNASTLLSSKESYFLSEAAAEDVTYRLTNGITVSSEETISIGGNSATATVTNDSSGKIITSVGNKRNNIRKVQTRVGVGAGIAFNYGIQAGNGGFELENNAGVYGNVYANGHITGSNTSFVTGSAVAASTVSILSNQSNMLPDIPADSIIFGDTNSKQDFAQSFEVTLDLPINKIVLKIKKIGSPPSASVRIVEDSSGSPGTNNILSSNGTLNSNHVSSTFGNVDIVLPSNPTLVSGTKYWFVVDLPSKNASNYYVMAANTDYSEGEAEAGKYGGTWITSGLDGYFEIYLGGLVSEISGMNIGESGIGDAWAHTINNSVVAGTLYCDTGSGNSGACDPSLGDPAPEVFPVSDANINAWKNAAEQGGIVAGNYTPSGSVSSLGPVKIDGDLIIPGNHELTLTGAVWVTGNITMSNNSAARLSASFGNSGGVLVSDGRIYLDNNVDFYGSGAADSYILLLTTSDCPTGAGCGGESAIVLNNNVGADSNQVIVNAQKGRVEFFNNADVKSVAGEIVYLNNNAMIHYDSGLANVIFSSGPSGGYSIESWKEIE
;
A
#
# COMPACT_ATOMS: atom_id res chain seq x y z
N MET A 1 110.50 -36.51 65.04
CA MET A 1 110.06 -35.11 65.19
C MET A 1 108.85 -34.89 64.27
N LYS A 2 107.65 -34.60 64.80
CA LYS A 2 106.42 -34.42 64.00
C LYS A 2 106.49 -33.11 63.19
N SER A 3 106.61 -33.18 61.87
CA SER A 3 106.49 -32.02 60.97
C SER A 3 105.03 -31.87 60.53
N LYS A 4 104.37 -30.78 60.97
CA LYS A 4 103.00 -30.42 60.61
C LYS A 4 102.95 -29.98 59.14
N ARG A 5 102.24 -30.73 58.29
CA ARG A 5 101.71 -30.25 57.01
C ARG A 5 100.52 -29.33 57.28
N THR A 6 100.67 -28.04 57.01
CA THR A 6 99.54 -27.12 56.84
C THR A 6 98.88 -27.39 55.49
N LYS A 7 97.62 -27.82 55.53
CA LYS A 7 96.77 -28.07 54.37
C LYS A 7 96.05 -26.74 54.04
N THR A 8 96.41 -26.10 52.93
CA THR A 8 95.82 -24.83 52.50
C THR A 8 94.39 -25.07 52.02
N ILE A 9 93.40 -24.63 52.80
CA ILE A 9 91.97 -24.68 52.46
C ILE A 9 91.68 -23.47 51.57
N ARG A 10 91.36 -23.69 50.28
CA ARG A 10 90.88 -22.63 49.38
C ARG A 10 89.41 -22.37 49.70
N ASN A 11 89.12 -21.22 50.32
CA ASN A 11 87.76 -20.73 50.54
C ASN A 11 87.14 -20.26 49.21
N SER A 12 86.32 -21.11 48.60
CA SER A 12 85.52 -20.79 47.41
C SER A 12 84.15 -20.18 47.75
N SER A 13 83.81 -19.98 49.02
CA SER A 13 82.47 -19.53 49.47
C SER A 13 82.04 -18.18 48.86
N GLY A 14 82.98 -17.24 48.67
CA GLY A 14 82.71 -15.97 47.99
C GLY A 14 82.45 -16.12 46.49
N GLN A 15 83.15 -17.05 45.83
CA GLN A 15 82.93 -17.36 44.41
C GLN A 15 81.56 -18.03 44.20
N THR A 16 81.14 -18.92 45.11
CA THR A 16 79.82 -19.56 45.05
C THR A 16 78.68 -18.56 45.21
N MET A 17 78.80 -17.60 46.13
CA MET A 17 77.79 -16.54 46.31
C MET A 17 77.71 -15.63 45.09
N LEU A 18 78.86 -15.26 44.50
CA LEU A 18 78.91 -14.40 43.32
C LEU A 18 78.35 -15.10 42.07
N ILE A 19 78.62 -16.40 41.89
CA ILE A 19 78.00 -17.21 40.84
C ILE A 19 76.49 -17.29 41.03
N ALA A 20 76.01 -17.51 42.26
CA ALA A 20 74.57 -17.56 42.54
C ALA A 20 73.89 -16.21 42.25
N VAL A 21 74.49 -15.08 42.65
CA VAL A 21 73.96 -13.75 42.37
C VAL A 21 73.93 -13.47 40.86
N ILE A 22 75.01 -13.77 40.13
CA ILE A 22 75.04 -13.61 38.67
C ILE A 22 73.99 -14.51 38.00
N PHE A 23 73.85 -15.75 38.47
CA PHE A 23 72.84 -16.68 37.95
C PHE A 23 71.42 -16.13 38.15
N PHE A 24 71.08 -15.66 39.36
CA PHE A 24 69.77 -15.04 39.61
C PHE A 24 69.56 -13.75 38.79
N LEU A 25 70.62 -12.96 38.58
CA LEU A 25 70.54 -11.75 37.78
C LEU A 25 70.27 -12.09 36.31
N VAL A 26 70.95 -13.09 35.76
CA VAL A 26 70.71 -13.59 34.39
C VAL A 26 69.30 -14.16 34.27
N VAL A 27 68.85 -14.99 35.21
CA VAL A 27 67.47 -15.54 35.21
C VAL A 27 66.43 -14.42 35.30
N SER A 28 66.64 -13.41 36.15
CA SER A 28 65.73 -12.27 36.28
C SER A 28 65.66 -11.44 34.99
N MET A 29 66.80 -11.24 34.32
CA MET A 29 66.87 -10.50 33.07
C MET A 29 66.18 -11.26 31.93
N VAL A 30 66.35 -12.58 31.87
CA VAL A 30 65.61 -13.44 30.92
C VAL A 30 64.11 -13.29 31.15
N ILE A 31 63.62 -13.41 32.39
CA ILE A 31 62.19 -13.28 32.72
C ILE A 31 61.65 -11.89 32.30
N VAL A 32 62.36 -10.80 32.62
CA VAL A 32 61.94 -9.44 32.25
C VAL A 32 61.89 -9.27 30.74
N THR A 33 62.88 -9.77 30.00
CA THR A 33 62.87 -9.69 28.52
C THR A 33 61.73 -10.50 27.91
N SER A 34 61.41 -11.68 28.46
CA SER A 34 60.30 -12.50 28.00
C SER A 34 58.94 -11.81 28.23
N VAL A 35 58.73 -11.21 29.41
CA VAL A 35 57.49 -10.47 29.71
C VAL A 35 57.37 -9.22 28.83
N TYR A 36 58.47 -8.50 28.62
CA TYR A 36 58.48 -7.32 27.74
C TYR A 36 58.04 -7.66 26.31
N GLN A 37 58.53 -8.76 25.74
CA GLN A 37 58.15 -9.19 24.39
C GLN A 37 56.66 -9.51 24.28
N ILE A 38 56.08 -10.16 25.30
CA ILE A 38 54.64 -10.47 25.35
C ILE A 38 53.82 -9.18 25.44
N VAL A 39 54.11 -8.31 26.40
CA VAL A 39 53.35 -7.05 26.60
C VAL A 39 53.46 -6.14 25.39
N PHE A 40 54.64 -6.03 24.78
CA PHE A 40 54.83 -5.24 23.57
C PHE A 40 54.10 -5.84 22.36
N GLY A 41 54.05 -7.16 22.26
CA GLY A 41 53.22 -7.88 21.29
C GLY A 41 51.74 -7.58 21.48
N ASP A 42 51.22 -7.68 22.70
CA ASP A 42 49.82 -7.42 23.04
C ASP A 42 49.45 -5.95 22.79
N TYR A 43 50.33 -5.00 23.13
CA TYR A 43 50.12 -3.59 22.83
C TYR A 43 50.04 -3.34 21.31
N LYS A 44 50.93 -3.94 20.52
CA LYS A 44 50.86 -3.84 19.05
C LYS A 44 49.57 -4.45 18.52
N ASN A 45 49.18 -5.63 18.99
CA ASN A 45 47.95 -6.30 18.58
C ASN A 45 46.71 -5.45 18.93
N ALA A 46 46.65 -4.89 20.14
CA ALA A 46 45.56 -4.02 20.57
C ALA A 46 45.50 -2.72 19.76
N SER A 47 46.67 -2.10 19.48
CA SER A 47 46.75 -0.90 18.64
C SER A 47 46.34 -1.17 17.19
N THR A 48 46.74 -2.31 16.63
CA THR A 48 46.34 -2.75 15.28
C THR A 48 44.84 -3.05 15.22
N LEU A 49 44.30 -3.75 16.22
CA LEU A 49 42.86 -4.02 16.33
C LEU A 49 42.04 -2.73 16.42
N LEU A 50 42.49 -1.77 17.23
CA LEU A 50 41.83 -0.46 17.32
C LEU A 50 41.87 0.28 15.98
N SER A 51 43.05 0.33 15.35
CA SER A 51 43.21 1.00 14.05
C SER A 51 42.34 0.33 12.97
N SER A 52 42.24 -1.00 12.98
CA SER A 52 41.37 -1.76 12.07
C SER A 52 39.88 -1.47 12.29
N LYS A 53 39.42 -1.37 13.55
CA LYS A 53 38.04 -0.98 13.87
C LYS A 53 37.72 0.44 13.38
N GLU A 54 38.66 1.37 13.56
CA GLU A 54 38.48 2.74 13.09
C GLU A 54 38.44 2.82 11.56
N SER A 55 39.27 2.03 10.85
CA SER A 55 39.18 1.87 9.39
C SER A 55 37.83 1.32 8.95
N TYR A 56 37.29 0.34 9.68
CA TYR A 56 35.97 -0.23 9.40
C TYR A 56 34.87 0.82 9.54
N PHE A 57 34.82 1.56 10.66
CA PHE A 57 33.81 2.61 10.85
C PHE A 57 33.93 3.77 9.85
N LEU A 58 35.15 4.12 9.43
CA LEU A 58 35.35 5.10 8.34
C LEU A 58 34.77 4.58 7.02
N SER A 59 35.01 3.31 6.72
CA SER A 59 34.49 2.65 5.53
C SER A 59 32.96 2.61 5.54
N GLU A 60 32.35 2.24 6.66
CA GLU A 60 30.89 2.25 6.86
C GLU A 60 30.31 3.65 6.68
N ALA A 61 30.90 4.67 7.32
CA ALA A 61 30.40 6.04 7.21
C ALA A 61 30.33 6.56 5.77
N ALA A 62 31.34 6.26 4.94
CA ALA A 62 31.33 6.64 3.52
C ALA A 62 30.31 5.81 2.72
N ALA A 63 30.14 4.52 3.02
CA ALA A 63 29.14 3.68 2.36
C ALA A 63 27.72 4.12 2.71
N GLU A 64 27.43 4.34 3.99
CA GLU A 64 26.13 4.80 4.50
C GLU A 64 25.74 6.16 3.92
N ASP A 65 26.65 7.13 3.86
CA ASP A 65 26.39 8.44 3.27
C ASP A 65 26.02 8.34 1.79
N VAL A 66 26.80 7.58 1.00
CA VAL A 66 26.53 7.39 -0.44
C VAL A 66 25.25 6.60 -0.65
N THR A 67 25.02 5.54 0.13
CA THR A 67 23.78 4.75 0.09
C THR A 67 22.58 5.61 0.45
N TYR A 68 22.64 6.43 1.50
CA TYR A 68 21.59 7.36 1.88
C TYR A 68 21.27 8.35 0.75
N ARG A 69 22.31 8.92 0.13
CA ARG A 69 22.12 9.84 -1.00
C ARG A 69 21.43 9.12 -2.17
N LEU A 70 21.88 7.93 -2.52
CA LEU A 70 21.31 7.10 -3.58
C LEU A 70 19.86 6.65 -3.27
N THR A 71 19.54 6.29 -2.03
CA THR A 71 18.17 5.89 -1.64
C THR A 71 17.20 7.08 -1.66
N ASN A 72 17.70 8.30 -1.46
CA ASN A 72 16.91 9.54 -1.45
C ASN A 72 16.98 10.34 -2.78
N GLY A 73 17.50 9.74 -3.86
CA GLY A 73 17.57 10.38 -5.18
C GLY A 73 18.54 11.57 -5.27
N ILE A 74 19.49 11.69 -4.34
CA ILE A 74 20.53 12.72 -4.35
C ILE A 74 21.67 12.25 -5.26
N THR A 75 22.12 13.12 -6.16
CA THR A 75 23.22 12.81 -7.09
C THR A 75 24.53 12.54 -6.35
N VAL A 76 25.24 11.49 -6.78
CA VAL A 76 26.59 11.14 -6.30
C VAL A 76 27.52 10.99 -7.50
N SER A 77 28.80 11.28 -7.28
CA SER A 77 29.87 11.09 -8.27
C SER A 77 30.26 9.60 -8.35
N SER A 78 31.11 9.26 -9.32
CA SER A 78 31.70 7.90 -9.39
C SER A 78 32.62 7.59 -8.20
N GLU A 79 33.17 8.61 -7.55
CA GLU A 79 33.96 8.50 -6.32
C GLU A 79 33.60 9.62 -5.35
N GLU A 80 33.37 9.25 -4.09
CA GLU A 80 33.00 10.14 -3.00
C GLU A 80 33.96 9.90 -1.82
N THR A 81 34.43 10.96 -1.15
CA THR A 81 35.40 10.82 -0.05
C THR A 81 34.92 11.55 1.20
N ILE A 82 34.94 10.85 2.33
CA ILE A 82 34.69 11.44 3.66
C ILE A 82 36.00 11.50 4.45
N SER A 83 36.15 12.52 5.29
CA SER A 83 37.28 12.66 6.21
C SER A 83 36.79 12.86 7.64
N ILE A 84 37.14 11.93 8.54
CA ILE A 84 36.78 11.98 9.95
C ILE A 84 38.05 11.81 10.80
N GLY A 85 38.31 12.76 11.70
CA GLY A 85 39.45 12.68 12.62
C GLY A 85 40.82 12.60 11.92
N GLY A 86 40.96 13.21 10.74
CA GLY A 86 42.21 13.24 9.95
C GLY A 86 42.49 11.97 9.15
N ASN A 87 41.58 11.01 9.12
CA ASN A 87 41.63 9.82 8.25
C ASN A 87 40.50 9.91 7.22
N SER A 88 40.67 9.26 6.08
CA SER A 88 39.69 9.30 4.99
C SER A 88 39.15 7.91 4.64
N ALA A 89 37.93 7.88 4.12
CA ALA A 89 37.40 6.75 3.39
C ALA A 89 36.89 7.21 2.03
N THR A 90 37.07 6.37 1.02
CA THR A 90 36.63 6.64 -0.36
C THR A 90 35.64 5.58 -0.79
N ALA A 91 34.47 6.00 -1.24
CA ALA A 91 33.41 5.18 -1.80
C ALA A 91 33.39 5.31 -3.32
N THR A 92 33.57 4.20 -4.03
CA THR A 92 33.47 4.10 -5.48
C THR A 92 32.11 3.53 -5.86
N VAL A 93 31.42 4.20 -6.79
CA VAL A 93 30.07 3.84 -7.25
C VAL A 93 30.13 3.31 -8.69
N THR A 94 29.78 2.04 -8.88
CA THR A 94 29.71 1.39 -10.20
C THR A 94 28.28 0.95 -10.52
N ASN A 95 27.91 0.95 -11.79
CA ASN A 95 26.61 0.44 -12.22
C ASN A 95 26.59 -1.10 -12.23
N ASP A 96 25.43 -1.68 -11.96
CA ASP A 96 25.12 -3.12 -12.03
C ASP A 96 23.78 -3.33 -12.77
N SER A 97 23.45 -4.56 -13.17
CA SER A 97 22.25 -4.86 -13.97
C SER A 97 20.93 -4.53 -13.25
N SER A 98 20.88 -4.61 -11.92
CA SER A 98 19.70 -4.26 -11.12
C SER A 98 19.84 -2.95 -10.33
N GLY A 99 21.01 -2.28 -10.42
CA GLY A 99 21.20 -1.00 -9.74
C GLY A 99 22.64 -0.50 -9.65
N LYS A 100 23.15 -0.25 -8.44
CA LYS A 100 24.51 0.26 -8.19
C LYS A 100 25.23 -0.57 -7.13
N ILE A 101 26.55 -0.63 -7.25
CA ILE A 101 27.45 -1.19 -6.25
C ILE A 101 28.29 -0.05 -5.69
N ILE A 102 28.22 0.14 -4.38
CA ILE A 102 29.05 1.06 -3.62
C ILE A 102 30.15 0.22 -2.97
N THR A 103 31.41 0.50 -3.29
CA THR A 103 32.56 -0.10 -2.62
C THR A 103 33.32 0.99 -1.88
N SER A 104 33.28 0.94 -0.55
CA SER A 104 33.96 1.91 0.31
C SER A 104 35.23 1.30 0.91
N VAL A 105 36.27 2.13 1.00
CA VAL A 105 37.60 1.77 1.51
C VAL A 105 38.01 2.74 2.61
N GLY A 106 38.02 2.27 3.85
CA GLY A 106 38.57 3.02 4.98
C GLY A 106 40.03 2.66 5.25
N ASN A 107 40.89 3.67 5.47
CA ASN A 107 42.31 3.47 5.76
C ASN A 107 42.74 4.25 7.00
N LYS A 108 43.19 3.53 8.04
CA LYS A 108 43.87 4.13 9.19
C LYS A 108 45.24 3.49 9.38
N ARG A 109 46.30 4.28 9.16
CA ARG A 109 47.70 3.86 9.33
C ARG A 109 48.01 2.54 8.60
N ASN A 110 47.53 2.39 7.36
CA ASN A 110 47.68 1.20 6.53
C ASN A 110 46.93 -0.05 7.04
N ASN A 111 46.03 0.09 8.00
CA ASN A 111 44.98 -0.89 8.22
C ASN A 111 43.85 -0.52 7.29
N ILE A 112 43.54 -1.40 6.36
CA ILE A 112 42.53 -1.18 5.33
C ILE A 112 41.34 -2.07 5.66
N ARG A 113 40.14 -1.50 5.58
CA ARG A 113 38.88 -2.25 5.65
C ARG A 113 38.00 -1.82 4.50
N LYS A 114 37.31 -2.78 3.90
CA LYS A 114 36.46 -2.55 2.73
C LYS A 114 35.07 -3.09 2.94
N VAL A 115 34.09 -2.25 2.65
CA VAL A 115 32.67 -2.61 2.76
C VAL A 115 32.01 -2.39 1.42
N GLN A 116 31.10 -3.28 1.07
CA GLN A 116 30.38 -3.25 -0.18
C GLN A 116 28.89 -3.28 0.10
N THR A 117 28.19 -2.30 -0.47
CA THR A 117 26.73 -2.23 -0.45
C THR A 117 26.24 -2.32 -1.88
N ARG A 118 25.36 -3.28 -2.14
CA ARG A 118 24.62 -3.35 -3.40
C ARG A 118 23.26 -2.75 -3.16
N VAL A 119 22.89 -1.81 -4.00
CA VAL A 119 21.59 -1.16 -3.96
C VAL A 119 20.90 -1.40 -5.31
N GLY A 120 19.71 -1.98 -5.25
CA GLY A 120 18.85 -2.24 -6.41
C GLY A 120 17.89 -1.08 -6.62
N VAL A 121 17.47 -0.79 -7.84
CA VAL A 121 16.37 0.17 -8.05
C VAL A 121 15.18 -0.33 -7.23
N GLY A 122 14.63 0.50 -6.34
CA GLY A 122 13.47 0.12 -5.52
C GLY A 122 12.35 -0.39 -6.44
N ALA A 123 11.53 -1.34 -5.95
CA ALA A 123 10.45 -1.94 -6.73
C ALA A 123 9.74 -0.85 -7.55
N GLY A 124 9.92 -0.93 -8.88
CA GLY A 124 9.38 0.06 -9.79
C GLY A 124 7.87 0.14 -9.68
N ILE A 125 7.29 1.21 -10.22
CA ILE A 125 5.85 1.22 -10.46
C ILE A 125 5.59 0.14 -11.50
N ALA A 126 4.78 -0.85 -11.14
CA ALA A 126 4.40 -1.94 -12.03
C ALA A 126 2.92 -1.83 -12.33
N PHE A 127 2.58 -1.50 -13.57
CA PHE A 127 1.21 -1.62 -14.05
C PHE A 127 1.05 -3.03 -14.59
N ASN A 128 0.47 -3.93 -13.79
CA ASN A 128 0.37 -5.36 -14.12
C ASN A 128 -0.89 -5.71 -14.95
N TYR A 129 -1.80 -4.74 -15.09
CA TYR A 129 -3.13 -4.93 -15.67
C TYR A 129 -3.43 -3.84 -16.71
N GLY A 130 -4.27 -4.18 -17.69
CA GLY A 130 -4.86 -3.18 -18.58
C GLY A 130 -5.76 -2.23 -17.79
N ILE A 131 -6.60 -2.78 -16.91
CA ILE A 131 -7.40 -2.02 -15.96
C ILE A 131 -7.10 -2.52 -14.55
N GLN A 132 -6.76 -1.60 -13.65
CA GLN A 132 -6.74 -1.83 -12.20
C GLN A 132 -7.71 -0.86 -11.53
N ALA A 133 -8.85 -1.35 -11.05
CA ALA A 133 -9.88 -0.54 -10.44
C ALA A 133 -9.94 -0.69 -8.90
N GLY A 134 -10.37 0.39 -8.24
CA GLY A 134 -10.64 0.42 -6.80
C GLY A 134 -11.95 -0.25 -6.41
N ASN A 135 -12.52 0.19 -5.29
CA ASN A 135 -13.78 -0.36 -4.79
C ASN A 135 -14.95 0.02 -5.70
N GLY A 136 -14.85 1.15 -6.38
CA GLY A 136 -15.81 1.56 -7.40
C GLY A 136 -15.91 0.60 -8.60
N GLY A 137 -14.92 -0.27 -8.82
CA GLY A 137 -14.93 -1.23 -9.91
C GLY A 137 -14.84 -0.57 -11.29
N PHE A 138 -15.24 -1.30 -12.32
CA PHE A 138 -15.30 -0.74 -13.67
C PHE A 138 -16.42 -1.31 -14.53
N GLU A 139 -16.80 -0.52 -15.54
CA GLU A 139 -17.86 -0.84 -16.48
C GLU A 139 -17.40 -0.66 -17.94
N LEU A 140 -17.75 -1.63 -18.79
CA LEU A 140 -17.46 -1.65 -20.23
C LEU A 140 -18.76 -1.73 -21.03
N GLU A 141 -19.03 -0.73 -21.86
CA GLU A 141 -20.25 -0.65 -22.67
C GLU A 141 -19.97 -0.46 -24.16
N ASN A 142 -20.93 -0.87 -25.00
CA ASN A 142 -20.98 -0.59 -26.43
C ASN A 142 -19.66 -0.92 -27.15
N ASN A 143 -19.31 -2.21 -27.15
CA ASN A 143 -18.12 -2.76 -27.80
C ASN A 143 -16.78 -2.21 -27.25
N ALA A 144 -16.78 -1.62 -26.07
CA ALA A 144 -15.55 -1.32 -25.35
C ALA A 144 -14.85 -2.60 -24.86
N GLY A 145 -13.52 -2.62 -24.86
CA GLY A 145 -12.79 -3.83 -24.50
C GLY A 145 -11.33 -3.64 -24.10
N VAL A 146 -10.75 -4.73 -23.56
CA VAL A 146 -9.39 -4.76 -23.04
C VAL A 146 -8.60 -5.90 -23.69
N TYR A 147 -7.49 -5.54 -24.33
CA TYR A 147 -6.45 -6.47 -24.75
C TYR A 147 -5.43 -6.67 -23.62
N GLY A 148 -5.76 -7.53 -22.65
CA GLY A 148 -4.93 -7.77 -21.47
C GLY A 148 -5.72 -8.37 -20.31
N ASN A 149 -5.06 -8.54 -19.16
CA ASN A 149 -5.70 -8.92 -17.90
C ASN A 149 -6.28 -7.69 -17.19
N VAL A 150 -7.33 -7.89 -16.40
CA VAL A 150 -7.99 -6.84 -15.62
C VAL A 150 -8.17 -7.27 -14.17
N TYR A 151 -8.15 -6.29 -13.28
CA TYR A 151 -8.32 -6.49 -11.85
C TYR A 151 -9.17 -5.37 -11.25
N ALA A 152 -10.12 -5.70 -10.38
CA ALA A 152 -10.90 -4.71 -9.63
C ALA A 152 -11.03 -5.10 -8.15
N ASN A 153 -10.90 -4.13 -7.24
CA ASN A 153 -11.32 -4.27 -5.83
C ASN A 153 -12.85 -4.12 -5.64
N GLY A 154 -13.60 -4.35 -6.71
CA GLY A 154 -15.03 -4.10 -6.80
C GLY A 154 -15.63 -4.80 -8.01
N HIS A 155 -16.80 -4.36 -8.44
CA HIS A 155 -17.51 -5.01 -9.53
C HIS A 155 -16.83 -4.80 -10.90
N ILE A 156 -17.04 -5.77 -11.78
CA ILE A 156 -16.70 -5.70 -13.20
C ILE A 156 -17.99 -5.92 -13.97
N THR A 157 -18.45 -4.89 -14.67
CA THR A 157 -19.73 -4.94 -15.40
C THR A 157 -19.51 -4.71 -16.89
N GLY A 158 -20.15 -5.51 -17.70
CA GLY A 158 -20.13 -5.43 -19.15
C GLY A 158 -21.53 -5.34 -19.72
N SER A 159 -21.66 -4.58 -20.81
CA SER A 159 -22.85 -4.57 -21.64
C SER A 159 -22.48 -4.48 -23.13
N ASN A 160 -23.43 -4.83 -24.01
CA ASN A 160 -23.34 -4.60 -25.47
C ASN A 160 -21.99 -5.01 -26.09
N THR A 161 -21.69 -6.31 -26.05
CA THR A 161 -20.50 -6.95 -26.66
C THR A 161 -19.14 -6.49 -26.11
N SER A 162 -19.08 -6.09 -24.84
CA SER A 162 -17.80 -5.82 -24.17
C SER A 162 -16.96 -7.08 -23.97
N PHE A 163 -15.64 -6.90 -23.90
CA PHE A 163 -14.70 -8.02 -23.82
C PHE A 163 -13.40 -7.73 -23.08
N VAL A 164 -12.82 -8.79 -22.53
CA VAL A 164 -11.46 -8.85 -21.99
C VAL A 164 -10.80 -10.08 -22.61
N THR A 165 -9.66 -9.91 -23.28
CA THR A 165 -8.97 -11.04 -23.94
C THR A 165 -8.12 -11.87 -22.97
N GLY A 166 -7.74 -11.29 -21.82
CA GLY A 166 -7.04 -11.97 -20.74
C GLY A 166 -7.99 -12.49 -19.65
N SER A 167 -7.45 -12.63 -18.43
CA SER A 167 -8.23 -13.01 -17.25
C SER A 167 -8.84 -11.78 -16.56
N ALA A 168 -9.98 -11.97 -15.91
CA ALA A 168 -10.67 -10.95 -15.14
C ALA A 168 -10.83 -11.37 -13.68
N VAL A 169 -10.36 -10.53 -12.76
CA VAL A 169 -10.43 -10.80 -11.32
C VAL A 169 -11.16 -9.65 -10.63
N ALA A 170 -12.20 -9.97 -9.85
CA ALA A 170 -12.94 -9.03 -9.04
C ALA A 170 -12.86 -9.45 -7.57
N ALA A 171 -12.21 -8.66 -6.73
CA ALA A 171 -12.01 -8.97 -5.32
C ALA A 171 -13.10 -8.39 -4.43
N SER A 172 -13.54 -9.20 -3.47
CA SER A 172 -14.42 -8.74 -2.40
C SER A 172 -13.63 -7.88 -1.43
N THR A 173 -14.19 -6.77 -0.98
CA THR A 173 -13.54 -5.88 0.00
C THR A 173 -14.22 -5.98 1.35
N VAL A 174 -13.42 -5.97 2.39
CA VAL A 174 -13.93 -5.83 3.77
C VAL A 174 -14.12 -4.36 4.08
N SER A 175 -15.22 -3.99 4.74
CA SER A 175 -15.35 -2.66 5.32
C SER A 175 -14.35 -2.54 6.48
N ILE A 176 -13.47 -1.54 6.44
CA ILE A 176 -12.39 -1.34 7.44
C ILE A 176 -12.63 -0.15 8.37
N LEU A 177 -13.65 0.67 8.13
CA LEU A 177 -14.03 1.80 8.98
C LEU A 177 -15.46 1.62 9.48
N SER A 178 -15.65 1.68 10.80
CA SER A 178 -16.98 1.70 11.39
C SER A 178 -17.68 3.02 11.05
N ASN A 179 -18.91 2.94 10.54
CA ASN A 179 -19.75 4.11 10.30
C ASN A 179 -20.33 4.65 11.60
N GLN A 180 -20.80 3.74 12.47
CA GLN A 180 -21.27 4.04 13.82
C GLN A 180 -20.43 3.28 14.83
N SER A 181 -20.07 3.92 15.93
CA SER A 181 -19.29 3.30 17.00
C SER A 181 -19.70 3.86 18.36
N ASN A 182 -19.92 2.96 19.31
CA ASN A 182 -20.09 3.27 20.72
C ASN A 182 -19.19 2.36 21.57
N MET A 183 -17.87 2.46 21.40
CA MET A 183 -16.91 1.54 22.03
C MET A 183 -16.13 2.13 23.21
N LEU A 184 -16.40 3.38 23.56
CA LEU A 184 -15.70 4.13 24.60
C LEU A 184 -16.61 4.46 25.79
N PRO A 185 -16.06 4.61 27.01
CA PRO A 185 -14.67 4.33 27.39
C PRO A 185 -14.30 2.82 27.34
N ASP A 186 -12.99 2.51 27.23
CA ASP A 186 -12.51 1.12 27.11
C ASP A 186 -12.98 0.18 28.23
N ILE A 187 -13.19 0.72 29.43
CA ILE A 187 -13.83 0.05 30.56
C ILE A 187 -15.29 0.49 30.58
N PRO A 188 -16.25 -0.39 30.29
CA PRO A 188 -17.66 -0.02 30.26
C PRO A 188 -18.13 0.55 31.60
N ALA A 189 -18.82 1.68 31.56
CA ALA A 189 -19.38 2.32 32.75
C ALA A 189 -20.55 1.51 33.32
N ASP A 190 -21.33 0.88 32.43
CA ASP A 190 -22.54 0.14 32.76
C ASP A 190 -22.67 -1.15 31.94
N SER A 191 -23.78 -1.87 32.16
CA SER A 191 -24.11 -3.06 31.37
C SER A 191 -25.61 -3.33 31.31
N ILE A 192 -26.06 -3.94 30.23
CA ILE A 192 -27.46 -4.32 30.00
C ILE A 192 -27.57 -5.85 30.01
N ILE A 193 -28.43 -6.37 30.89
CA ILE A 193 -28.71 -7.82 30.99
C ILE A 193 -29.90 -8.16 30.10
N PHE A 194 -29.75 -9.21 29.28
CA PHE A 194 -30.82 -9.78 28.48
C PHE A 194 -30.68 -11.31 28.34
N GLY A 195 -31.79 -11.98 28.05
CA GLY A 195 -31.93 -13.43 28.03
C GLY A 195 -32.31 -14.05 29.39
N ASP A 196 -32.40 -13.28 30.49
CA ASP A 196 -32.63 -13.82 31.84
C ASP A 196 -34.13 -14.00 32.17
N THR A 197 -34.97 -13.09 31.67
CA THR A 197 -36.40 -12.98 31.95
C THR A 197 -37.20 -12.81 30.65
N ASN A 198 -38.52 -13.03 30.70
CA ASN A 198 -39.38 -12.83 29.52
C ASN A 198 -39.46 -11.36 29.10
N SER A 199 -39.38 -10.43 30.05
CA SER A 199 -39.42 -8.98 29.80
C SER A 199 -38.10 -8.41 29.28
N LYS A 200 -37.04 -9.22 29.28
CA LYS A 200 -35.70 -8.86 28.80
C LYS A 200 -35.11 -10.04 28.01
N GLN A 201 -35.94 -10.75 27.25
CA GLN A 201 -35.47 -11.94 26.53
C GLN A 201 -34.46 -11.54 25.46
N ASP A 202 -34.76 -10.44 24.78
CA ASP A 202 -34.06 -9.95 23.60
C ASP A 202 -33.49 -8.55 23.88
N PHE A 203 -32.48 -8.19 23.11
CA PHE A 203 -31.83 -6.88 23.16
C PHE A 203 -31.99 -6.17 21.82
N ALA A 204 -32.15 -4.85 21.84
CA ALA A 204 -32.11 -4.03 20.65
C ALA A 204 -31.37 -2.72 20.90
N GLN A 205 -30.73 -2.20 19.86
CA GLN A 205 -30.09 -0.88 19.89
C GLN A 205 -30.42 -0.17 18.58
N SER A 206 -30.88 1.08 18.69
CA SER A 206 -31.04 1.94 17.54
C SER A 206 -29.75 2.65 17.17
N PHE A 207 -29.61 2.95 15.88
CA PHE A 207 -28.53 3.74 15.31
C PHE A 207 -29.03 4.47 14.07
N GLU A 208 -28.36 5.56 13.72
CA GLU A 208 -28.58 6.33 12.49
C GLU A 208 -27.28 6.32 11.70
N VAL A 209 -27.33 5.96 10.42
CA VAL A 209 -26.14 5.92 9.57
C VAL A 209 -25.88 7.28 8.91
N THR A 210 -24.61 7.57 8.59
CA THR A 210 -24.20 8.84 7.97
C THR A 210 -23.94 8.74 6.46
N LEU A 211 -24.04 7.54 5.88
CA LEU A 211 -23.78 7.25 4.47
C LEU A 211 -24.82 6.27 3.90
N ASP A 212 -25.14 6.42 2.62
CA ASP A 212 -26.02 5.53 1.86
C ASP A 212 -25.24 4.28 1.38
N LEU A 213 -25.01 3.31 2.26
CA LEU A 213 -24.17 2.13 1.97
C LEU A 213 -24.77 0.83 2.49
N PRO A 214 -24.48 -0.33 1.85
CA PRO A 214 -24.90 -1.64 2.34
C PRO A 214 -24.29 -1.93 3.71
N ILE A 215 -25.07 -2.47 4.64
CA ILE A 215 -24.52 -2.92 5.93
C ILE A 215 -23.65 -4.16 5.74
N ASN A 216 -22.48 -4.20 6.39
CA ASN A 216 -21.51 -5.29 6.28
C ASN A 216 -21.52 -6.22 7.49
N LYS A 217 -21.26 -5.62 8.65
CA LYS A 217 -20.93 -6.31 9.89
C LYS A 217 -21.33 -5.47 11.09
N ILE A 218 -21.75 -6.15 12.15
CA ILE A 218 -21.98 -5.58 13.47
C ILE A 218 -20.93 -6.16 14.41
N VAL A 219 -20.28 -5.33 15.22
CA VAL A 219 -19.42 -5.80 16.31
C VAL A 219 -20.10 -5.44 17.62
N LEU A 220 -20.19 -6.38 18.56
CA LEU A 220 -20.77 -6.14 19.89
C LEU A 220 -19.74 -6.43 20.98
N LYS A 221 -19.64 -5.58 22.00
CA LYS A 221 -18.84 -5.88 23.19
C LYS A 221 -19.71 -6.54 24.26
N ILE A 222 -19.58 -7.86 24.38
CA ILE A 222 -20.55 -8.70 25.09
C ILE A 222 -19.85 -9.82 25.88
N LYS A 223 -20.52 -10.31 26.94
CA LYS A 223 -20.13 -11.51 27.68
C LYS A 223 -21.33 -12.43 27.95
N LYS A 224 -21.08 -13.67 28.34
CA LYS A 224 -22.11 -14.65 28.73
C LYS A 224 -22.03 -15.06 30.19
N ILE A 225 -23.18 -15.36 30.78
CA ILE A 225 -23.34 -16.03 32.06
C ILE A 225 -23.89 -17.44 31.79
N GLY A 226 -23.19 -18.47 32.28
CA GLY A 226 -23.55 -19.86 32.00
C GLY A 226 -23.29 -20.23 30.53
N SER A 227 -24.20 -21.02 29.96
CA SER A 227 -24.15 -21.53 28.58
C SER A 227 -25.43 -21.17 27.81
N PRO A 228 -25.67 -19.88 27.50
CA PRO A 228 -26.80 -19.47 26.69
C PRO A 228 -26.74 -20.08 25.27
N PRO A 229 -27.91 -20.25 24.62
CA PRO A 229 -27.95 -20.61 23.20
C PRO A 229 -27.40 -19.47 22.35
N SER A 230 -27.00 -19.78 21.11
CA SER A 230 -26.76 -18.75 20.09
C SER A 230 -28.05 -17.96 19.84
N ALA A 231 -27.92 -16.68 19.51
CA ALA A 231 -29.03 -15.78 19.25
C ALA A 231 -29.07 -15.38 17.77
N SER A 232 -30.28 -15.12 17.27
CA SER A 232 -30.45 -14.58 15.92
C SER A 232 -30.29 -13.05 15.96
N VAL A 233 -29.65 -12.50 14.93
CA VAL A 233 -29.40 -11.07 14.80
C VAL A 233 -30.01 -10.57 13.49
N ARG A 234 -30.68 -9.42 13.54
CA ARG A 234 -31.39 -8.83 12.40
C ARG A 234 -31.33 -7.32 12.44
N ILE A 235 -31.51 -6.71 11.26
CA ILE A 235 -31.71 -5.28 11.10
C ILE A 235 -33.16 -5.02 10.72
N VAL A 236 -33.81 -4.10 11.43
CA VAL A 236 -35.20 -3.71 11.21
C VAL A 236 -35.32 -2.18 11.18
N GLU A 237 -36.39 -1.70 10.55
CA GLU A 237 -36.75 -0.28 10.59
C GLU A 237 -37.23 0.15 11.99
N ASP A 238 -37.10 1.43 12.29
CA ASP A 238 -37.78 2.04 13.43
C ASP A 238 -39.30 2.00 13.25
N SER A 239 -40.01 1.66 14.33
CA SER A 239 -41.46 1.67 14.41
C SER A 239 -41.93 2.48 15.60
N SER A 240 -41.88 3.82 15.46
CA SER A 240 -42.29 4.78 16.50
C SER A 240 -41.39 4.72 17.76
N GLY A 241 -40.08 4.61 17.55
CA GLY A 241 -39.08 4.60 18.63
C GLY A 241 -38.77 3.21 19.21
N SER A 242 -39.22 2.13 18.57
CA SER A 242 -38.88 0.75 18.95
C SER A 242 -38.67 -0.13 17.70
N PRO A 243 -38.03 -1.31 17.82
CA PRO A 243 -37.80 -2.22 16.70
C PRO A 243 -39.09 -2.66 15.98
N GLY A 244 -39.18 -2.41 14.67
CA GLY A 244 -40.30 -2.84 13.83
C GLY A 244 -40.33 -4.35 13.54
N THR A 245 -41.52 -4.89 13.25
CA THR A 245 -41.73 -6.33 12.97
C THR A 245 -42.12 -6.64 11.52
N ASN A 246 -42.56 -5.63 10.77
CA ASN A 246 -43.15 -5.81 9.44
C ASN A 246 -42.10 -5.70 8.32
N ASN A 247 -41.04 -4.92 8.53
CA ASN A 247 -40.00 -4.65 7.55
C ASN A 247 -38.64 -5.07 8.11
N ILE A 248 -38.27 -6.34 7.86
CA ILE A 248 -36.97 -6.89 8.21
C ILE A 248 -36.04 -6.69 7.02
N LEU A 249 -35.02 -5.84 7.20
CA LEU A 249 -34.08 -5.48 6.13
C LEU A 249 -32.99 -6.54 5.97
N SER A 250 -32.53 -7.12 7.07
CA SER A 250 -31.59 -8.23 7.08
C SER A 250 -31.94 -9.20 8.20
N SER A 251 -32.01 -10.49 7.91
CA SER A 251 -32.40 -11.54 8.85
C SER A 251 -31.36 -12.66 8.90
N ASN A 252 -31.34 -13.44 9.99
CA ASN A 252 -30.50 -14.63 10.16
C ASN A 252 -29.00 -14.40 10.34
N GLY A 253 -28.56 -13.20 10.74
CA GLY A 253 -27.26 -13.06 11.41
C GLY A 253 -27.24 -13.92 12.68
N THR A 254 -26.07 -14.40 13.10
CA THR A 254 -25.97 -15.27 14.28
C THR A 254 -24.92 -14.77 15.26
N LEU A 255 -25.36 -14.45 16.49
CA LEU A 255 -24.47 -14.33 17.64
C LEU A 255 -24.16 -15.74 18.16
N ASN A 256 -23.00 -16.27 17.79
CA ASN A 256 -22.58 -17.61 18.18
C ASN A 256 -22.14 -17.64 19.65
N SER A 257 -22.83 -18.42 20.49
CA SER A 257 -22.55 -18.49 21.93
C SER A 257 -21.14 -19.00 22.24
N ASN A 258 -20.52 -19.74 21.32
CA ASN A 258 -19.14 -20.23 21.47
C ASN A 258 -18.10 -19.12 21.28
N HIS A 259 -18.44 -18.03 20.59
CA HIS A 259 -17.55 -16.88 20.39
C HIS A 259 -17.65 -15.86 21.53
N VAL A 260 -18.71 -15.95 22.36
CA VAL A 260 -18.89 -15.08 23.52
C VAL A 260 -18.19 -15.69 24.74
N SER A 261 -17.30 -14.92 25.38
CA SER A 261 -16.55 -15.36 26.56
C SER A 261 -17.27 -15.00 27.88
N SER A 262 -16.76 -15.48 29.02
CA SER A 262 -17.27 -15.10 30.35
C SER A 262 -16.83 -13.70 30.80
N THR A 263 -15.91 -13.07 30.06
CA THR A 263 -15.48 -11.67 30.20
C THR A 263 -15.93 -10.86 28.99
N PHE A 264 -15.99 -9.53 29.11
CA PHE A 264 -16.33 -8.69 27.97
C PHE A 264 -15.28 -8.83 26.87
N GLY A 265 -15.75 -9.09 25.65
CA GLY A 265 -14.93 -9.14 24.44
C GLY A 265 -15.75 -8.73 23.23
N ASN A 266 -15.06 -8.35 22.16
CA ASN A 266 -15.71 -8.00 20.91
C ASN A 266 -16.10 -9.27 20.16
N VAL A 267 -17.34 -9.31 19.69
CA VAL A 267 -17.88 -10.42 18.91
C VAL A 267 -18.45 -9.87 17.62
N ASP A 268 -17.91 -10.38 16.52
CA ASP A 268 -18.30 -10.02 15.17
C ASP A 268 -19.54 -10.81 14.74
N ILE A 269 -20.51 -10.11 14.16
CA ILE A 269 -21.74 -10.66 13.59
C ILE A 269 -21.79 -10.25 12.12
N VAL A 270 -21.64 -11.24 11.26
CA VAL A 270 -21.83 -11.10 9.81
C VAL A 270 -23.30 -11.35 9.48
N LEU A 271 -23.87 -10.47 8.66
CA LEU A 271 -25.23 -10.59 8.17
C LEU A 271 -25.23 -11.37 6.84
N PRO A 272 -26.21 -12.26 6.58
CA PRO A 272 -26.27 -13.00 5.32
C PRO A 272 -26.85 -12.17 4.16
N SER A 273 -27.47 -11.02 4.45
CA SER A 273 -27.91 -10.05 3.45
C SER A 273 -27.51 -8.63 3.88
N ASN A 274 -27.04 -7.83 2.92
CA ASN A 274 -26.41 -6.54 3.15
C ASN A 274 -27.24 -5.41 2.49
N PRO A 275 -28.45 -5.09 3.00
CA PRO A 275 -29.28 -4.02 2.44
C PRO A 275 -28.57 -2.67 2.56
N THR A 276 -28.73 -1.82 1.55
CA THR A 276 -28.33 -0.40 1.62
C THR A 276 -29.15 0.29 2.70
N LEU A 277 -28.45 0.82 3.71
CA LEU A 277 -29.05 1.69 4.72
C LEU A 277 -28.99 3.12 4.24
N VAL A 278 -30.01 3.92 4.55
CA VAL A 278 -30.14 5.31 4.10
C VAL A 278 -29.67 6.25 5.20
N SER A 279 -28.80 7.18 4.84
CA SER A 279 -28.30 8.26 5.69
C SER A 279 -29.44 9.03 6.34
N GLY A 280 -29.31 9.31 7.63
CA GLY A 280 -30.33 10.04 8.38
C GLY A 280 -31.57 9.20 8.76
N THR A 281 -31.59 7.90 8.45
CA THR A 281 -32.68 6.99 8.82
C THR A 281 -32.29 6.18 10.04
N LYS A 282 -33.19 6.13 11.04
CA LYS A 282 -33.02 5.33 12.25
C LYS A 282 -33.37 3.86 11.99
N TYR A 283 -32.44 2.98 12.31
CA TYR A 283 -32.58 1.53 12.24
C TYR A 283 -32.32 0.90 13.61
N TRP A 284 -32.73 -0.36 13.75
CA TRP A 284 -32.44 -1.16 14.94
C TRP A 284 -31.72 -2.45 14.55
N PHE A 285 -30.67 -2.80 15.29
CA PHE A 285 -30.25 -4.19 15.33
C PHE A 285 -30.89 -4.90 16.53
N VAL A 286 -31.41 -6.10 16.32
CA VAL A 286 -32.08 -6.90 17.35
C VAL A 286 -31.36 -8.22 17.54
N VAL A 287 -31.00 -8.54 18.78
CA VAL A 287 -30.48 -9.84 19.22
C VAL A 287 -31.61 -10.61 19.90
N ASP A 288 -32.17 -11.58 19.17
CA ASP A 288 -33.36 -12.36 19.54
C ASP A 288 -32.95 -13.78 19.95
N LEU A 289 -33.16 -14.08 21.25
CA LEU A 289 -32.87 -15.40 21.83
C LEU A 289 -34.08 -16.33 21.67
N PRO A 290 -33.85 -17.63 21.40
CA PRO A 290 -34.95 -18.59 21.24
C PRO A 290 -35.79 -18.78 22.52
N SER A 291 -35.20 -18.52 23.70
CA SER A 291 -35.92 -18.55 24.98
C SER A 291 -35.10 -17.90 26.09
N LYS A 292 -35.78 -17.37 27.12
CA LYS A 292 -35.13 -16.87 28.34
C LYS A 292 -34.65 -18.00 29.26
N ASN A 293 -33.56 -17.76 30.00
CA ASN A 293 -33.05 -18.63 31.05
C ASN A 293 -32.30 -17.84 32.14
N ALA A 294 -32.77 -17.91 33.38
CA ALA A 294 -32.21 -17.17 34.52
C ALA A 294 -30.77 -17.54 34.88
N SER A 295 -30.27 -18.69 34.40
CA SER A 295 -28.88 -19.14 34.62
C SER A 295 -28.00 -19.05 33.38
N ASN A 296 -28.59 -18.86 32.20
CA ASN A 296 -27.89 -18.91 30.91
C ASN A 296 -28.32 -17.72 30.04
N TYR A 297 -27.61 -16.61 30.13
CA TYR A 297 -27.99 -15.34 29.52
C TYR A 297 -26.78 -14.49 29.12
N TYR A 298 -27.00 -13.37 28.45
CA TYR A 298 -25.95 -12.47 27.98
C TYR A 298 -25.95 -11.14 28.74
N VAL A 299 -24.80 -10.47 28.74
CA VAL A 299 -24.62 -9.14 29.30
C VAL A 299 -23.88 -8.29 28.28
N MET A 300 -24.54 -7.22 27.81
CA MET A 300 -23.98 -6.22 26.90
C MET A 300 -23.22 -5.16 27.70
N ALA A 301 -22.03 -4.76 27.25
CA ALA A 301 -21.35 -3.59 27.80
C ALA A 301 -22.12 -2.31 27.42
N ALA A 302 -22.19 -1.31 28.30
CA ALA A 302 -23.01 -0.13 28.04
C ALA A 302 -22.45 1.19 28.63
N ASN A 303 -22.97 2.30 28.14
CA ASN A 303 -22.76 3.68 28.63
C ASN A 303 -24.04 4.52 28.38
N THR A 304 -23.91 5.86 28.36
CA THR A 304 -24.97 6.81 28.00
C THR A 304 -24.51 7.83 26.95
N ASP A 305 -23.48 7.49 26.17
CA ASP A 305 -22.71 8.46 25.38
C ASP A 305 -23.13 8.52 23.90
N TYR A 306 -23.97 7.58 23.44
CA TYR A 306 -24.36 7.48 22.03
C TYR A 306 -25.62 8.30 21.74
N SER A 307 -25.45 9.53 21.23
CA SER A 307 -26.55 10.49 21.05
C SER A 307 -27.57 10.12 19.96
N GLU A 308 -27.18 9.28 19.01
CA GLU A 308 -27.97 8.98 17.80
C GLU A 308 -28.85 7.72 17.95
N GLY A 309 -28.98 7.19 19.16
CA GLY A 309 -29.70 5.96 19.43
C GLY A 309 -30.15 5.79 20.87
N GLU A 310 -30.72 4.63 21.13
CA GLU A 310 -31.16 4.16 22.44
C GLU A 310 -31.17 2.63 22.44
N ALA A 311 -30.78 2.01 23.56
CA ALA A 311 -30.92 0.56 23.76
C ALA A 311 -32.21 0.20 24.49
N GLU A 312 -32.84 -0.89 24.05
CA GLU A 312 -34.02 -1.50 24.66
C GLU A 312 -33.75 -2.97 25.02
N ALA A 313 -34.42 -3.44 26.08
CA ALA A 313 -34.53 -4.87 26.39
C ALA A 313 -36.01 -5.26 26.42
N GLY A 314 -36.34 -6.42 25.85
CA GLY A 314 -37.74 -6.76 25.62
C GLY A 314 -37.94 -8.13 25.02
N LYS A 315 -38.96 -8.23 24.17
CA LYS A 315 -39.20 -9.41 23.34
C LYS A 315 -39.51 -8.96 21.92
N TYR A 316 -38.80 -9.49 20.93
CA TYR A 316 -39.07 -9.20 19.52
C TYR A 316 -40.48 -9.69 19.13
N GLY A 317 -41.26 -8.81 18.49
CA GLY A 317 -42.71 -9.03 18.27
C GLY A 317 -43.59 -8.81 19.50
N GLY A 318 -43.02 -8.35 20.61
CA GLY A 318 -43.70 -8.08 21.87
C GLY A 318 -43.47 -6.65 22.37
N THR A 319 -43.32 -6.50 23.69
CA THR A 319 -43.10 -5.21 24.34
C THR A 319 -41.61 -4.96 24.55
N TRP A 320 -41.18 -3.73 24.26
CA TRP A 320 -39.84 -3.22 24.52
C TRP A 320 -39.83 -2.24 25.70
N ILE A 321 -38.70 -2.18 26.40
CA ILE A 321 -38.47 -1.28 27.52
C ILE A 321 -37.13 -0.59 27.30
N THR A 322 -37.15 0.73 27.19
CA THR A 322 -35.96 1.59 27.20
C THR A 322 -35.06 1.27 28.38
N SER A 323 -33.78 1.08 28.11
CA SER A 323 -32.78 0.80 29.15
C SER A 323 -32.22 2.06 29.81
N GLY A 324 -32.33 3.22 29.14
CA GLY A 324 -31.66 4.47 29.55
C GLY A 324 -30.13 4.42 29.37
N LEU A 325 -29.65 3.42 28.64
CA LEU A 325 -28.25 3.15 28.34
C LEU A 325 -28.12 2.84 26.83
N ASP A 326 -26.88 2.84 26.34
CA ASP A 326 -26.51 2.42 25.00
C ASP A 326 -25.53 1.26 25.06
N GLY A 327 -25.82 0.21 24.29
CA GLY A 327 -24.92 -0.93 24.16
C GLY A 327 -23.63 -0.54 23.45
N TYR A 328 -22.56 -1.30 23.69
CA TYR A 328 -21.30 -1.13 22.98
C TYR A 328 -21.35 -1.88 21.67
N PHE A 329 -21.24 -1.13 20.57
CA PHE A 329 -21.30 -1.70 19.23
C PHE A 329 -20.46 -0.91 18.23
N GLU A 330 -20.19 -1.55 17.10
CA GLU A 330 -19.78 -0.88 15.87
C GLU A 330 -20.62 -1.38 14.70
N ILE A 331 -21.04 -0.47 13.82
CA ILE A 331 -21.67 -0.79 12.54
C ILE A 331 -20.69 -0.48 11.43
N TYR A 332 -20.36 -1.49 10.64
CA TYR A 332 -19.58 -1.35 9.43
C TYR A 332 -20.54 -1.31 8.23
N LEU A 333 -20.44 -0.24 7.44
CA LEU A 333 -21.13 -0.13 6.16
C LEU A 333 -20.12 -0.25 5.02
N GLY A 334 -20.57 -0.68 3.86
CA GLY A 334 -19.73 -0.97 2.71
C GLY A 334 -19.14 -2.38 2.77
N GLY A 335 -17.96 -2.55 2.21
CA GLY A 335 -17.44 -3.88 1.87
C GLY A 335 -18.25 -4.50 0.73
N LEU A 336 -17.57 -4.86 -0.34
CA LEU A 336 -18.19 -5.34 -1.57
C LEU A 336 -18.06 -6.84 -1.65
N VAL A 337 -19.15 -7.51 -1.99
CA VAL A 337 -19.11 -8.89 -2.52
C VAL A 337 -18.92 -8.75 -4.01
N SER A 338 -17.79 -9.21 -4.54
CA SER A 338 -17.45 -8.91 -5.92
C SER A 338 -18.38 -9.61 -6.91
N GLU A 339 -18.64 -8.94 -8.03
CA GLU A 339 -19.40 -9.50 -9.15
C GLU A 339 -18.67 -9.23 -10.46
N ILE A 340 -18.61 -10.24 -11.33
CA ILE A 340 -18.32 -10.09 -12.75
C ILE A 340 -19.61 -10.37 -13.52
N SER A 341 -20.07 -9.44 -14.36
CA SER A 341 -21.27 -9.68 -15.17
C SER A 341 -21.25 -9.11 -16.58
N GLY A 342 -21.91 -9.81 -17.51
CA GLY A 342 -22.35 -9.27 -18.81
C GLY A 342 -21.28 -9.10 -19.88
N MET A 343 -20.16 -9.83 -19.78
CA MET A 343 -19.03 -9.69 -20.72
C MET A 343 -18.44 -11.00 -21.22
N ASN A 344 -17.64 -10.88 -22.28
CA ASN A 344 -16.80 -11.96 -22.80
C ASN A 344 -15.40 -11.90 -22.16
N ILE A 345 -14.90 -13.01 -21.62
CA ILE A 345 -13.61 -13.09 -20.93
C ILE A 345 -12.78 -14.22 -21.54
N GLY A 346 -11.56 -13.90 -21.93
CA GLY A 346 -10.62 -14.83 -22.52
C GLY A 346 -10.87 -15.12 -24.00
N GLU A 347 -9.89 -15.77 -24.62
CA GLU A 347 -9.93 -16.21 -26.01
C GLU A 347 -9.28 -17.59 -26.15
N SER A 348 -9.80 -18.41 -27.06
CA SER A 348 -9.16 -19.69 -27.44
C SER A 348 -8.88 -20.64 -26.26
N GLY A 349 -9.76 -20.64 -25.26
CA GLY A 349 -9.68 -21.48 -24.05
C GLY A 349 -8.71 -20.97 -22.98
N ILE A 350 -8.24 -19.72 -23.10
CA ILE A 350 -7.35 -19.05 -22.14
C ILE A 350 -8.07 -17.82 -21.61
N GLY A 351 -7.96 -17.56 -20.30
CA GLY A 351 -8.55 -16.39 -19.64
C GLY A 351 -9.63 -16.82 -18.65
N ASP A 352 -9.27 -16.78 -17.37
CA ASP A 352 -10.16 -17.16 -16.28
C ASP A 352 -10.95 -15.96 -15.77
N ALA A 353 -12.13 -16.22 -15.20
CA ALA A 353 -12.89 -15.24 -14.44
C ALA A 353 -12.90 -15.66 -12.97
N TRP A 354 -12.54 -14.75 -12.06
CA TRP A 354 -12.45 -15.05 -10.62
C TRP A 354 -13.11 -13.95 -9.78
N ALA A 355 -14.22 -14.28 -9.12
CA ALA A 355 -15.01 -13.37 -8.28
C ALA A 355 -15.92 -14.14 -7.32
N HIS A 356 -16.54 -13.49 -6.34
CA HIS A 356 -17.55 -14.16 -5.51
C HIS A 356 -18.77 -14.59 -6.34
N THR A 357 -19.28 -13.66 -7.15
CA THR A 357 -20.41 -13.88 -8.06
C THR A 357 -20.00 -13.69 -9.51
N ILE A 358 -20.40 -14.59 -10.40
CA ILE A 358 -20.25 -14.39 -11.85
C ILE A 358 -21.60 -14.61 -12.53
N ASN A 359 -22.10 -13.64 -13.29
CA ASN A 359 -23.41 -13.72 -13.95
C ASN A 359 -23.38 -13.31 -15.42
N ASN A 360 -24.18 -13.96 -16.27
CA ASN A 360 -24.40 -13.55 -17.66
C ASN A 360 -23.11 -13.35 -18.49
N SER A 361 -22.04 -14.10 -18.18
CA SER A 361 -20.72 -13.92 -18.81
C SER A 361 -20.31 -15.14 -19.64
N VAL A 362 -19.62 -14.88 -20.75
CA VAL A 362 -19.01 -15.93 -21.58
C VAL A 362 -17.52 -15.98 -21.27
N VAL A 363 -17.08 -17.04 -20.61
CA VAL A 363 -15.69 -17.21 -20.17
C VAL A 363 -15.05 -18.36 -20.94
N ALA A 364 -13.86 -18.13 -21.49
CA ALA A 364 -13.10 -19.11 -22.27
C ALA A 364 -12.35 -20.12 -21.38
N GLY A 365 -11.81 -19.66 -20.26
CA GLY A 365 -11.15 -20.47 -19.23
C GLY A 365 -12.11 -20.95 -18.14
N THR A 366 -11.63 -20.95 -16.90
CA THR A 366 -12.36 -21.39 -15.71
C THR A 366 -13.11 -20.25 -15.05
N LEU A 367 -14.28 -20.55 -14.46
CA LEU A 367 -15.07 -19.62 -13.66
C LEU A 367 -14.87 -19.96 -12.18
N TYR A 368 -14.00 -19.23 -11.49
CA TYR A 368 -13.81 -19.38 -10.06
C TYR A 368 -14.81 -18.50 -9.30
N CYS A 369 -15.87 -19.11 -8.75
CA CYS A 369 -16.95 -18.42 -8.05
C CYS A 369 -17.69 -19.30 -7.06
N ASP A 370 -18.30 -18.65 -6.05
CA ASP A 370 -19.21 -19.29 -5.10
C ASP A 370 -20.62 -19.41 -5.68
N THR A 371 -21.06 -18.36 -6.37
CA THR A 371 -22.39 -18.31 -6.99
C THR A 371 -22.37 -17.73 -8.39
N GLY A 372 -23.32 -18.14 -9.23
CA GLY A 372 -23.43 -17.60 -10.58
C GLY A 372 -24.57 -18.18 -11.40
N SER A 373 -25.04 -17.40 -12.37
CA SER A 373 -26.16 -17.77 -13.25
C SER A 373 -26.00 -17.16 -14.65
N GLY A 374 -26.51 -17.85 -15.68
CA GLY A 374 -26.48 -17.32 -17.05
C GLY A 374 -25.11 -17.34 -17.75
N ASN A 375 -24.12 -18.05 -17.20
CA ASN A 375 -22.76 -18.11 -17.76
C ASN A 375 -22.57 -19.23 -18.80
N SER A 376 -21.50 -19.14 -19.59
CA SER A 376 -21.07 -20.21 -20.53
C SER A 376 -20.54 -21.48 -19.84
N GLY A 377 -20.23 -21.41 -18.54
CA GLY A 377 -19.70 -22.51 -17.72
C GLY A 377 -20.27 -22.52 -16.31
N ALA A 378 -19.95 -23.57 -15.55
CA ALA A 378 -20.34 -23.69 -14.13
C ALA A 378 -19.28 -23.05 -13.22
N CYS A 379 -19.72 -22.52 -12.07
CA CYS A 379 -18.82 -22.04 -11.03
C CYS A 379 -18.00 -23.19 -10.42
N ASP A 380 -16.70 -22.96 -10.29
CA ASP A 380 -15.76 -23.76 -9.53
C ASP A 380 -15.43 -23.05 -8.20
N PRO A 381 -15.94 -23.55 -7.05
CA PRO A 381 -15.66 -22.97 -5.74
C PRO A 381 -14.30 -23.43 -5.16
N SER A 382 -13.41 -24.02 -5.96
CA SER A 382 -12.10 -24.49 -5.49
C SER A 382 -11.16 -23.36 -5.04
N LEU A 383 -11.37 -22.16 -5.56
CA LEU A 383 -10.72 -20.93 -5.11
C LEU A 383 -11.75 -20.10 -4.34
N GLY A 384 -11.42 -19.68 -3.12
CA GLY A 384 -12.23 -18.68 -2.39
C GLY A 384 -12.16 -17.30 -3.05
N ASP A 385 -12.81 -16.31 -2.45
CA ASP A 385 -12.82 -14.93 -2.95
C ASP A 385 -11.40 -14.38 -3.19
N PRO A 386 -11.16 -13.66 -4.31
CA PRO A 386 -9.90 -12.97 -4.52
C PRO A 386 -9.66 -11.91 -3.45
N ALA A 387 -8.41 -11.76 -3.02
CA ALA A 387 -8.01 -10.74 -2.06
C ALA A 387 -7.71 -9.41 -2.76
N PRO A 388 -8.18 -8.25 -2.26
CA PRO A 388 -7.93 -6.94 -2.85
C PRO A 388 -6.45 -6.61 -3.08
N GLU A 389 -6.16 -5.90 -4.16
CA GLU A 389 -4.81 -5.46 -4.55
C GLU A 389 -4.60 -3.96 -4.30
N VAL A 390 -3.35 -3.59 -3.98
CA VAL A 390 -2.96 -2.18 -3.85
C VAL A 390 -2.71 -1.55 -5.22
N PHE A 391 -3.04 -0.27 -5.36
CA PHE A 391 -2.79 0.45 -6.59
C PHE A 391 -1.28 0.61 -6.92
N PRO A 392 -0.93 0.81 -8.20
CA PRO A 392 0.46 0.73 -8.67
C PRO A 392 1.32 1.95 -8.29
N VAL A 393 0.71 3.10 -7.98
CA VAL A 393 1.44 4.35 -7.63
C VAL A 393 1.16 4.74 -6.17
N SER A 394 2.21 4.94 -5.38
CA SER A 394 2.08 5.43 -4.01
C SER A 394 2.04 6.97 -3.93
N ASP A 395 1.49 7.53 -2.85
CA ASP A 395 1.57 8.97 -2.57
C ASP A 395 3.02 9.47 -2.50
N ALA A 396 3.97 8.62 -2.07
CA ALA A 396 5.39 8.94 -2.07
C ALA A 396 5.94 9.10 -3.51
N ASN A 397 5.46 8.29 -4.47
CA ASN A 397 5.81 8.47 -5.88
C ASN A 397 5.33 9.82 -6.41
N ILE A 398 4.06 10.15 -6.13
CA ILE A 398 3.43 11.39 -6.57
C ILE A 398 4.17 12.61 -6.01
N ASN A 399 4.46 12.60 -4.71
CA ASN A 399 5.16 13.71 -4.06
C ASN A 399 6.57 13.91 -4.61
N ALA A 400 7.28 12.84 -4.97
CA ALA A 400 8.60 12.94 -5.58
C ALA A 400 8.54 13.59 -6.98
N TRP A 401 7.54 13.25 -7.80
CA TRP A 401 7.32 13.91 -9.10
C TRP A 401 6.99 15.39 -8.95
N LYS A 402 6.11 15.73 -8.00
CA LYS A 402 5.78 17.12 -7.66
C LYS A 402 7.01 17.91 -7.21
N ASN A 403 7.86 17.32 -6.37
CA ASN A 403 9.11 17.94 -5.93
C ASN A 403 10.09 18.17 -7.09
N ALA A 404 10.25 17.19 -7.99
CA ALA A 404 11.11 17.32 -9.16
C ALA A 404 10.61 18.42 -10.12
N ALA A 405 9.29 18.50 -10.32
CA ALA A 405 8.65 19.56 -11.09
C ALA A 405 8.91 20.95 -10.46
N GLU A 406 8.69 21.10 -9.14
CA GLU A 406 8.91 22.36 -8.43
C GLU A 406 10.39 22.80 -8.45
N GLN A 407 11.33 21.87 -8.33
CA GLN A 407 12.78 22.15 -8.46
C GLN A 407 13.16 22.68 -9.85
N GLY A 408 12.41 22.31 -10.88
CA GLY A 408 12.59 22.82 -12.23
C GLY A 408 12.13 24.27 -12.44
N GLY A 409 11.35 24.81 -11.49
CA GLY A 409 10.85 26.17 -11.49
C GLY A 409 9.35 26.24 -11.27
N ILE A 410 8.84 27.45 -11.01
CA ILE A 410 7.42 27.71 -10.76
C ILE A 410 6.91 28.74 -11.77
N VAL A 411 5.83 28.41 -12.47
CA VAL A 411 5.02 29.32 -13.29
C VAL A 411 3.80 29.71 -12.47
N ALA A 412 3.66 31.01 -12.16
CA ALA A 412 2.53 31.51 -11.40
C ALA A 412 1.30 31.74 -12.29
N GLY A 413 0.14 31.23 -11.86
CA GLY A 413 -1.11 31.33 -12.59
C GLY A 413 -1.24 30.33 -13.73
N ASN A 414 -2.33 30.46 -14.48
CA ASN A 414 -2.64 29.57 -15.60
C ASN A 414 -1.60 29.69 -16.72
N TYR A 415 -1.25 28.56 -17.33
CA TYR A 415 -0.29 28.47 -18.41
C TYR A 415 -0.93 27.93 -19.70
N THR A 416 -0.71 28.67 -20.79
CA THR A 416 -1.10 28.26 -22.14
C THR A 416 0.14 28.36 -23.04
N PRO A 417 0.66 27.25 -23.58
CA PRO A 417 1.81 27.29 -24.47
C PRO A 417 1.49 28.10 -25.73
N SER A 418 2.46 28.92 -26.17
CA SER A 418 2.34 29.72 -27.40
C SER A 418 2.83 28.98 -28.63
N GLY A 419 2.29 29.31 -29.81
CA GLY A 419 2.68 28.71 -31.09
C GLY A 419 2.05 27.33 -31.32
N SER A 420 2.52 26.61 -32.34
CA SER A 420 2.04 25.26 -32.67
C SER A 420 2.87 24.14 -32.03
N VAL A 421 4.10 24.45 -31.58
CA VAL A 421 4.99 23.49 -30.91
C VAL A 421 5.74 24.22 -29.80
N SER A 422 5.88 23.58 -28.64
CA SER A 422 6.70 24.11 -27.54
C SER A 422 7.28 22.99 -26.68
N SER A 423 8.14 23.34 -25.72
CA SER A 423 8.66 22.38 -24.73
C SER A 423 8.36 22.86 -23.31
N LEU A 424 8.17 21.91 -22.40
CA LEU A 424 7.81 22.18 -21.01
C LEU A 424 8.43 21.14 -20.08
N GLY A 425 8.99 21.59 -18.96
CA GLY A 425 9.44 20.73 -17.87
C GLY A 425 10.97 20.61 -17.71
N PRO A 426 11.45 20.23 -16.51
CA PRO A 426 10.66 20.06 -15.28
C PRO A 426 10.11 21.40 -14.79
N VAL A 427 8.84 21.45 -14.37
CA VAL A 427 8.20 22.71 -13.91
C VAL A 427 6.91 22.47 -13.12
N LYS A 428 6.66 23.30 -12.10
CA LYS A 428 5.36 23.44 -11.43
C LYS A 428 4.57 24.61 -12.02
N ILE A 429 3.30 24.40 -12.34
CA ILE A 429 2.32 25.42 -12.75
C ILE A 429 1.34 25.62 -11.59
N ASP A 430 1.35 26.81 -11.01
CA ASP A 430 0.45 27.19 -9.93
C ASP A 430 -0.86 27.79 -10.49
N GLY A 431 -1.63 26.93 -11.16
CA GLY A 431 -2.83 27.25 -11.91
C GLY A 431 -3.20 26.12 -12.86
N ASP A 432 -4.06 26.41 -13.84
CA ASP A 432 -4.45 25.45 -14.88
C ASP A 432 -3.41 25.38 -16.02
N LEU A 433 -3.25 24.20 -16.63
CA LEU A 433 -2.53 24.01 -17.89
C LEU A 433 -3.53 23.81 -19.02
N ILE A 434 -3.48 24.68 -20.03
CA ILE A 434 -4.39 24.64 -21.18
C ILE A 434 -3.55 24.48 -22.45
N ILE A 435 -3.58 23.29 -23.06
CA ILE A 435 -2.90 22.98 -24.32
C ILE A 435 -3.88 23.26 -25.48
N PRO A 436 -3.62 24.29 -26.32
CA PRO A 436 -4.52 24.66 -27.41
C PRO A 436 -4.65 23.58 -28.48
N GLY A 437 -5.71 23.66 -29.28
CA GLY A 437 -5.91 22.71 -30.36
C GLY A 437 -4.83 22.82 -31.44
N ASN A 438 -4.46 21.68 -32.03
CA ASN A 438 -3.35 21.55 -32.99
C ASN A 438 -1.97 21.95 -32.42
N HIS A 439 -1.80 21.95 -31.09
CA HIS A 439 -0.51 22.19 -30.44
C HIS A 439 0.20 20.88 -30.09
N GLU A 440 1.50 20.78 -30.35
CA GLU A 440 2.35 19.68 -29.90
C GLU A 440 3.28 20.12 -28.76
N LEU A 441 3.05 19.60 -27.55
CA LEU A 441 3.85 19.90 -26.37
C LEU A 441 4.91 18.82 -26.15
N THR A 442 6.19 19.20 -26.18
CA THR A 442 7.30 18.29 -25.83
C THR A 442 7.64 18.39 -24.34
N LEU A 443 7.42 17.32 -23.59
CA LEU A 443 7.81 17.21 -22.18
C LEU A 443 9.32 16.94 -22.06
N THR A 444 10.01 17.80 -21.34
CA THR A 444 11.46 17.72 -21.08
C THR A 444 11.80 17.33 -19.64
N GLY A 445 10.78 17.16 -18.79
CA GLY A 445 10.90 16.71 -17.40
C GLY A 445 9.52 16.53 -16.76
N ALA A 446 9.46 16.28 -15.45
CA ALA A 446 8.19 16.18 -14.72
C ALA A 446 7.43 17.52 -14.71
N VAL A 447 6.14 17.47 -15.01
CA VAL A 447 5.26 18.64 -14.96
C VAL A 447 4.20 18.42 -13.90
N TRP A 448 4.07 19.36 -12.97
CA TRP A 448 3.02 19.38 -11.95
C TRP A 448 2.14 20.61 -12.13
N VAL A 449 0.83 20.39 -12.21
CA VAL A 449 -0.20 21.42 -12.35
C VAL A 449 -1.07 21.40 -11.10
N THR A 450 -1.16 22.50 -10.35
CA THR A 450 -2.00 22.57 -9.14
C THR A 450 -3.49 22.70 -9.47
N GLY A 451 -3.83 23.21 -10.66
CA GLY A 451 -5.18 23.24 -11.21
C GLY A 451 -5.46 22.09 -12.16
N ASN A 452 -6.39 22.32 -13.09
CA ASN A 452 -6.81 21.34 -14.09
C ASN A 452 -5.85 21.29 -15.29
N ILE A 453 -5.86 20.18 -16.00
CA ILE A 453 -5.22 20.05 -17.31
C ILE A 453 -6.30 19.94 -18.38
N THR A 454 -6.20 20.76 -19.42
CA THR A 454 -7.09 20.70 -20.59
C THR A 454 -6.26 20.57 -21.86
N MET A 455 -6.54 19.54 -22.67
CA MET A 455 -5.95 19.36 -23.99
C MET A 455 -7.04 19.46 -25.03
N SER A 456 -7.02 20.52 -25.85
CA SER A 456 -8.03 20.79 -26.87
C SER A 456 -7.83 19.94 -28.14
N ASN A 457 -8.81 19.99 -29.05
CA ASN A 457 -8.85 19.18 -30.28
C ASN A 457 -7.53 19.10 -31.05
N ASN A 458 -7.13 17.90 -31.46
CA ASN A 458 -5.94 17.61 -32.27
C ASN A 458 -4.61 18.07 -31.61
N SER A 459 -4.58 18.26 -30.29
CA SER A 459 -3.33 18.54 -29.58
C SER A 459 -2.58 17.25 -29.28
N ALA A 460 -1.29 17.36 -28.98
CA ALA A 460 -0.47 16.21 -28.65
C ALA A 460 0.53 16.52 -27.54
N ALA A 461 0.90 15.48 -26.79
CA ALA A 461 2.03 15.51 -25.88
C ALA A 461 3.08 14.47 -26.30
N ARG A 462 4.37 14.86 -26.28
CA ARG A 462 5.49 14.00 -26.65
C ARG A 462 6.58 14.05 -25.59
N LEU A 463 7.22 12.92 -25.29
CA LEU A 463 8.45 12.95 -24.50
C LEU A 463 9.66 13.37 -25.34
N SER A 464 10.52 14.20 -24.76
CA SER A 464 11.83 14.48 -25.34
C SER A 464 12.62 13.17 -25.56
N ALA A 465 13.39 13.09 -26.65
CA ALA A 465 14.27 11.95 -26.93
C ALA A 465 15.28 11.67 -25.79
N SER A 466 15.57 12.68 -24.96
CA SER A 466 16.44 12.56 -23.78
C SER A 466 15.95 11.55 -22.74
N PHE A 467 14.67 11.19 -22.74
CA PHE A 467 14.11 10.19 -21.84
C PHE A 467 14.60 8.76 -22.15
N GLY A 468 15.03 8.47 -23.38
CA GLY A 468 15.34 7.11 -23.80
C GLY A 468 14.17 6.16 -23.48
N ASN A 469 14.45 4.99 -22.92
CA ASN A 469 13.41 4.04 -22.49
C ASN A 469 12.61 4.48 -21.25
N SER A 470 12.94 5.61 -20.62
CA SER A 470 12.20 6.08 -19.43
C SER A 470 10.87 6.72 -19.82
N GLY A 471 9.91 6.64 -18.92
CA GLY A 471 8.65 7.38 -19.01
C GLY A 471 8.74 8.80 -18.46
N GLY A 472 7.83 9.65 -18.93
CA GLY A 472 7.63 11.00 -18.38
C GLY A 472 6.28 11.14 -17.71
N VAL A 473 6.17 12.18 -16.88
CA VAL A 473 5.08 12.30 -15.91
C VAL A 473 4.45 13.68 -16.02
N LEU A 474 3.12 13.69 -16.17
CA LEU A 474 2.28 14.89 -16.17
C LEU A 474 1.22 14.73 -15.08
N VAL A 475 1.35 15.51 -14.00
CA VAL A 475 0.52 15.41 -12.79
C VAL A 475 -0.38 16.64 -12.66
N SER A 476 -1.65 16.39 -12.31
CA SER A 476 -2.63 17.41 -11.93
C SER A 476 -3.15 17.19 -10.51
N ASP A 477 -3.37 18.25 -9.74
CA ASP A 477 -4.15 18.18 -8.51
C ASP A 477 -5.65 18.40 -8.77
N GLY A 478 -5.98 19.03 -9.90
CA GLY A 478 -7.33 19.14 -10.43
C GLY A 478 -7.69 18.00 -11.39
N ARG A 479 -8.74 18.24 -12.18
CA ARG A 479 -9.24 17.28 -13.18
C ARG A 479 -8.44 17.37 -14.47
N ILE A 480 -8.48 16.30 -15.26
CA ILE A 480 -7.86 16.24 -16.58
C ILE A 480 -8.93 16.00 -17.63
N TYR A 481 -9.01 16.91 -18.61
CA TYR A 481 -10.00 16.85 -19.68
C TYR A 481 -9.30 16.85 -21.04
N LEU A 482 -9.48 15.77 -21.80
CA LEU A 482 -8.90 15.58 -23.12
C LEU A 482 -10.04 15.61 -24.16
N ASP A 483 -9.99 16.59 -25.06
CA ASP A 483 -10.93 16.75 -26.16
C ASP A 483 -10.62 15.77 -27.31
N ASN A 484 -11.13 16.03 -28.51
CA ASN A 484 -11.10 15.09 -29.63
C ASN A 484 -9.70 14.95 -30.24
N ASN A 485 -9.31 13.72 -30.58
CA ASN A 485 -8.04 13.38 -31.26
C ASN A 485 -6.81 13.94 -30.52
N VAL A 486 -6.78 13.84 -29.19
CA VAL A 486 -5.58 14.15 -28.41
C VAL A 486 -4.65 12.94 -28.41
N ASP A 487 -3.39 13.10 -28.78
CA ASP A 487 -2.44 11.98 -28.90
C ASP A 487 -1.20 12.11 -28.01
N PHE A 488 -0.62 10.95 -27.67
CA PHE A 488 0.52 10.85 -26.77
C PHE A 488 1.64 10.03 -27.38
N TYR A 489 2.85 10.56 -27.35
CA TYR A 489 4.02 9.91 -27.92
C TYR A 489 5.13 9.74 -26.88
N GLY A 490 5.70 8.54 -26.84
CA GLY A 490 6.94 8.28 -26.10
C GLY A 490 8.13 9.06 -26.66
N SER A 491 9.32 8.78 -26.12
CA SER A 491 10.57 9.44 -26.52
C SER A 491 11.06 9.07 -27.93
N GLY A 492 10.45 8.05 -28.53
CA GLY A 492 10.91 7.35 -29.74
C GLY A 492 11.67 6.05 -29.44
N ALA A 493 12.02 5.78 -28.17
CA ALA A 493 12.48 4.46 -27.74
C ALA A 493 11.30 3.51 -27.46
N ALA A 494 11.54 2.20 -27.55
CA ALA A 494 10.61 1.20 -27.06
C ALA A 494 10.35 1.39 -25.56
N ASP A 495 9.14 1.05 -25.12
CA ASP A 495 8.72 1.06 -23.71
C ASP A 495 8.81 2.43 -23.01
N SER A 496 8.73 3.52 -23.79
CA SER A 496 8.68 4.90 -23.28
C SER A 496 7.26 5.43 -23.31
N TYR A 497 6.70 5.69 -22.12
CA TYR A 497 5.29 6.06 -21.93
C TYR A 497 5.13 7.39 -21.19
N ILE A 498 4.03 8.08 -21.46
CA ILE A 498 3.58 9.23 -20.65
C ILE A 498 2.62 8.71 -19.58
N LEU A 499 2.94 8.95 -18.31
CA LEU A 499 1.99 8.79 -17.21
C LEU A 499 1.21 10.09 -17.01
N LEU A 500 -0.07 10.04 -17.33
CA LEU A 500 -1.04 11.10 -17.09
C LEU A 500 -1.75 10.82 -15.76
N LEU A 501 -1.46 11.60 -14.74
CA LEU A 501 -1.92 11.33 -13.38
C LEU A 501 -2.69 12.51 -12.78
N THR A 502 -3.79 12.23 -12.10
CA THR A 502 -4.46 13.18 -11.23
C THR A 502 -4.55 12.70 -9.78
N THR A 503 -4.50 13.64 -8.82
CA THR A 503 -4.84 13.38 -7.42
C THR A 503 -6.27 13.78 -7.04
N SER A 504 -7.08 14.22 -8.02
CA SER A 504 -8.50 14.54 -7.83
C SER A 504 -9.29 13.30 -7.40
N ASP A 505 -10.15 13.49 -6.42
CA ASP A 505 -11.12 12.54 -5.89
C ASP A 505 -12.50 12.66 -6.56
N CYS A 506 -12.57 13.32 -7.72
CA CYS A 506 -13.82 13.47 -8.45
C CYS A 506 -14.30 12.15 -9.06
N PRO A 507 -15.61 11.83 -8.99
CA PRO A 507 -16.74 12.74 -8.80
C PRO A 507 -17.22 12.92 -7.36
N THR A 508 -16.63 12.21 -6.39
CA THR A 508 -17.14 12.16 -5.01
C THR A 508 -16.62 13.30 -4.13
N GLY A 509 -15.48 13.89 -4.50
CA GLY A 509 -14.89 15.03 -3.82
C GLY A 509 -15.76 16.29 -3.76
N ALA A 510 -15.45 17.14 -2.77
CA ALA A 510 -16.11 18.44 -2.64
C ALA A 510 -15.77 19.34 -3.84
N GLY A 511 -16.80 19.86 -4.51
CA GLY A 511 -16.64 20.75 -5.67
C GLY A 511 -16.55 20.05 -7.03
N CYS A 512 -16.69 18.71 -7.09
CA CYS A 512 -16.67 17.97 -8.35
C CYS A 512 -17.92 18.18 -9.21
N GLY A 513 -19.08 18.44 -8.59
CA GLY A 513 -20.34 18.62 -9.32
C GLY A 513 -20.80 17.39 -10.09
N GLY A 514 -20.30 16.20 -9.74
CA GLY A 514 -20.55 14.94 -10.44
C GLY A 514 -19.61 14.65 -11.61
N GLU A 515 -18.71 15.58 -11.95
CA GLU A 515 -17.75 15.42 -13.05
C GLU A 515 -16.64 14.44 -12.69
N SER A 516 -16.10 13.73 -13.67
CA SER A 516 -15.02 12.75 -13.48
C SER A 516 -13.65 13.39 -13.27
N ALA A 517 -12.72 12.66 -12.64
CA ALA A 517 -11.36 13.11 -12.42
C ALA A 517 -10.56 13.17 -13.74
N ILE A 518 -10.78 12.22 -14.64
CA ILE A 518 -10.23 12.21 -16.00
C ILE A 518 -11.32 11.88 -17.00
N VAL A 519 -11.42 12.66 -18.08
CA VAL A 519 -12.30 12.40 -19.22
C VAL A 519 -11.49 12.38 -20.51
N LEU A 520 -11.60 11.27 -21.25
CA LEU A 520 -10.99 11.05 -22.56
C LEU A 520 -12.11 10.98 -23.61
N ASN A 521 -12.23 12.03 -24.43
CA ASN A 521 -13.24 12.11 -25.49
C ASN A 521 -12.80 11.40 -26.79
N ASN A 522 -13.50 11.72 -27.89
CA ASN A 522 -13.41 11.03 -29.17
C ASN A 522 -11.97 10.82 -29.65
N ASN A 523 -11.59 9.56 -29.88
CA ASN A 523 -10.33 9.11 -30.46
C ASN A 523 -9.06 9.59 -29.72
N VAL A 524 -9.14 9.85 -28.41
CA VAL A 524 -7.93 10.17 -27.63
C VAL A 524 -6.98 8.96 -27.62
N GLY A 525 -5.73 9.15 -28.00
CA GLY A 525 -4.68 8.11 -28.05
C GLY A 525 -4.83 7.11 -29.20
N ALA A 526 -5.80 7.31 -30.10
CA ALA A 526 -6.09 6.38 -31.19
C ALA A 526 -4.99 6.32 -32.26
N ASP A 527 -4.28 7.43 -32.52
CA ASP A 527 -3.19 7.46 -33.49
C ASP A 527 -1.86 7.03 -32.83
N SER A 528 -1.68 7.33 -31.54
CA SER A 528 -0.54 6.86 -30.77
C SER A 528 -0.90 6.52 -29.34
N ASN A 529 -0.93 5.21 -29.08
CA ASN A 529 -1.19 4.67 -27.76
C ASN A 529 0.14 4.56 -26.96
N GLN A 530 0.63 5.67 -26.41
CA GLN A 530 1.80 5.68 -25.49
C GLN A 530 1.49 6.36 -24.15
N VAL A 531 0.23 6.29 -23.71
CA VAL A 531 -0.23 6.91 -22.46
C VAL A 531 -0.76 5.89 -21.46
N ILE A 532 -0.37 6.08 -20.20
CA ILE A 532 -0.90 5.38 -19.04
C ILE A 532 -1.71 6.40 -18.25
N VAL A 533 -2.93 6.04 -17.87
CA VAL A 533 -3.86 6.93 -17.16
C VAL A 533 -3.96 6.52 -15.69
N ASN A 534 -3.86 7.48 -14.78
CA ASN A 534 -3.92 7.21 -13.35
C ASN A 534 -4.79 8.25 -12.60
N ALA A 535 -5.89 7.78 -12.03
CA ALA A 535 -6.78 8.54 -11.14
C ALA A 535 -7.21 7.67 -9.96
N GLN A 536 -6.25 7.17 -9.18
CA GLN A 536 -6.49 6.21 -8.09
C GLN A 536 -7.46 6.66 -6.98
N LYS A 537 -7.86 7.94 -6.95
CA LYS A 537 -8.84 8.50 -6.01
C LYS A 537 -10.17 8.86 -6.67
N GLY A 538 -10.27 8.79 -8.00
CA GLY A 538 -11.38 9.32 -8.77
C GLY A 538 -11.82 8.44 -9.93
N ARG A 539 -12.77 8.96 -10.72
CA ARG A 539 -13.33 8.30 -11.90
C ARG A 539 -12.57 8.66 -13.17
N VAL A 540 -12.32 7.66 -14.02
CA VAL A 540 -11.82 7.82 -15.38
C VAL A 540 -12.90 7.40 -16.38
N GLU A 541 -13.18 8.25 -17.36
CA GLU A 541 -14.14 7.94 -18.44
C GLU A 541 -13.50 8.00 -19.82
N PHE A 542 -13.78 6.97 -20.62
CA PHE A 542 -13.34 6.86 -22.00
C PHE A 542 -14.54 6.82 -22.94
N PHE A 543 -14.54 7.68 -23.94
CA PHE A 543 -15.61 7.78 -24.92
C PHE A 543 -15.09 7.64 -26.34
N ASN A 544 -15.88 6.95 -27.17
CA ASN A 544 -15.81 7.03 -28.64
C ASN A 544 -14.41 6.76 -29.20
N ASN A 545 -13.98 5.50 -29.16
CA ASN A 545 -12.69 5.00 -29.68
C ASN A 545 -11.44 5.58 -28.98
N ALA A 546 -11.55 6.10 -27.75
CA ALA A 546 -10.36 6.40 -26.95
C ALA A 546 -9.53 5.11 -26.72
N ASP A 547 -8.20 5.21 -26.81
CA ASP A 547 -7.27 4.08 -26.77
C ASP A 547 -6.04 4.41 -25.91
N VAL A 548 -5.81 3.65 -24.84
CA VAL A 548 -4.67 3.84 -23.92
C VAL A 548 -3.97 2.52 -23.57
N LYS A 549 -2.80 2.59 -22.92
CA LYS A 549 -1.99 1.42 -22.58
C LYS A 549 -2.42 0.74 -21.30
N SER A 550 -2.80 1.52 -20.30
CA SER A 550 -3.27 1.01 -19.01
C SER A 550 -3.99 2.12 -18.27
N VAL A 551 -4.92 1.74 -17.42
CA VAL A 551 -5.62 2.65 -16.51
C VAL A 551 -5.67 2.10 -15.09
N ALA A 552 -5.34 2.97 -14.12
CA ALA A 552 -5.60 2.75 -12.71
C ALA A 552 -6.56 3.83 -12.19
N GLY A 553 -7.71 3.46 -11.64
CA GLY A 553 -8.73 4.42 -11.17
C GLY A 553 -9.59 3.86 -10.05
N GLU A 554 -10.20 4.73 -9.22
CA GLU A 554 -11.17 4.25 -8.22
C GLU A 554 -12.43 3.71 -8.89
N ILE A 555 -12.89 4.41 -9.94
CA ILE A 555 -13.95 3.99 -10.84
C ILE A 555 -13.43 4.13 -12.27
N VAL A 556 -13.67 3.14 -13.13
CA VAL A 556 -13.31 3.22 -14.56
C VAL A 556 -14.55 2.91 -15.42
N TYR A 557 -14.80 3.75 -16.43
CA TYR A 557 -15.93 3.59 -17.34
C TYR A 557 -15.47 3.73 -18.79
N LEU A 558 -15.68 2.69 -19.62
CA LEU A 558 -15.36 2.71 -21.03
C LEU A 558 -16.63 2.53 -21.87
N ASN A 559 -16.79 3.38 -22.88
CA ASN A 559 -17.97 3.36 -23.72
C ASN A 559 -17.63 3.64 -25.20
N ASN A 560 -18.45 3.08 -26.09
CA ASN A 560 -18.46 3.30 -27.54
C ASN A 560 -17.10 2.99 -28.19
N ASN A 561 -16.75 1.70 -28.23
CA ASN A 561 -15.52 1.17 -28.82
C ASN A 561 -14.22 1.70 -28.18
N ALA A 562 -14.28 2.23 -26.96
CA ALA A 562 -13.06 2.58 -26.22
C ALA A 562 -12.25 1.32 -25.90
N MET A 563 -10.93 1.40 -26.07
CA MET A 563 -10.01 0.26 -26.00
C MET A 563 -8.90 0.49 -24.99
N ILE A 564 -8.48 -0.58 -24.33
CA ILE A 564 -7.19 -0.63 -23.62
C ILE A 564 -6.31 -1.68 -24.28
N HIS A 565 -5.16 -1.27 -24.84
CA HIS A 565 -4.17 -2.20 -25.39
C HIS A 565 -2.99 -2.34 -24.43
N TYR A 566 -3.13 -3.25 -23.46
CA TYR A 566 -2.10 -3.50 -22.47
C TYR A 566 -0.80 -4.00 -23.09
N ASP A 567 0.31 -3.49 -22.58
CA ASP A 567 1.65 -3.85 -23.00
C ASP A 567 2.39 -4.51 -21.82
N SER A 568 2.87 -5.73 -22.02
CA SER A 568 3.63 -6.45 -20.99
C SER A 568 4.88 -5.72 -20.49
N GLY A 569 5.44 -4.77 -21.27
CA GLY A 569 6.54 -3.91 -20.84
C GLY A 569 6.19 -3.01 -19.65
N LEU A 570 4.90 -2.74 -19.42
CA LEU A 570 4.41 -1.87 -18.34
C LEU A 570 4.61 -2.44 -16.92
N ALA A 571 4.80 -3.75 -16.81
CA ALA A 571 5.13 -4.39 -15.53
C ALA A 571 6.53 -4.00 -15.02
N ASN A 572 7.39 -3.45 -15.88
CA ASN A 572 8.77 -3.07 -15.55
C ASN A 572 9.10 -1.63 -15.97
N VAL A 573 8.11 -0.74 -16.03
CA VAL A 573 8.31 0.64 -16.49
C VAL A 573 9.09 1.48 -15.47
N ILE A 574 10.01 2.31 -15.96
CA ILE A 574 10.79 3.24 -15.14
C ILE A 574 10.42 4.67 -15.55
N PHE A 575 10.01 5.50 -14.58
CA PHE A 575 9.77 6.92 -14.81
C PHE A 575 10.99 7.76 -14.42
N SER A 576 11.25 8.82 -15.19
CA SER A 576 12.43 9.72 -15.08
C SER A 576 12.60 10.44 -13.73
N SER A 577 11.58 10.42 -12.88
CA SER A 577 11.57 10.95 -11.52
C SER A 577 10.71 10.00 -10.67
N GLY A 578 10.75 10.05 -9.33
CA GLY A 578 10.00 9.14 -8.44
C GLY A 578 10.86 8.06 -7.73
N PRO A 579 10.35 7.37 -6.68
CA PRO A 579 10.98 6.25 -5.97
C PRO A 579 11.49 5.11 -6.87
N SER A 580 11.03 5.02 -8.12
CA SER A 580 11.67 4.19 -9.15
C SER A 580 13.08 4.66 -9.54
N GLY A 581 13.56 5.77 -8.98
CA GLY A 581 14.94 6.26 -9.05
C GLY A 581 15.68 6.24 -7.71
N GLY A 582 15.03 5.79 -6.63
CA GLY A 582 15.67 5.55 -5.33
C GLY A 582 16.09 4.10 -5.21
N TYR A 583 17.31 3.84 -4.74
CA TYR A 583 17.77 2.47 -4.58
C TYR A 583 17.31 1.88 -3.23
N SER A 584 16.88 0.62 -3.21
CA SER A 584 16.75 -0.19 -2.00
C SER A 584 18.02 -1.00 -1.75
N ILE A 585 18.39 -1.21 -0.48
CA ILE A 585 19.57 -2.01 -0.13
C ILE A 585 19.25 -3.49 -0.43
N GLU A 586 19.94 -4.07 -1.41
CA GLU A 586 19.82 -5.50 -1.73
C GLU A 586 20.73 -6.36 -0.85
N SER A 587 21.96 -5.90 -0.62
CA SER A 587 22.90 -6.59 0.24
C SER A 587 23.98 -5.66 0.78
N TRP A 588 24.52 -6.04 1.93
CA TRP A 588 25.68 -5.42 2.55
C TRP A 588 26.64 -6.53 2.97
N LYS A 589 27.95 -6.33 2.73
CA LYS A 589 28.99 -7.22 3.23
C LYS A 589 30.30 -6.47 3.42
N GLU A 590 31.06 -6.90 4.42
CA GLU A 590 32.50 -6.63 4.49
C GLU A 590 33.23 -7.56 3.50
N ILE A 591 34.15 -7.01 2.72
CA ILE A 591 34.87 -7.74 1.67
C ILE A 591 36.38 -7.84 1.90
N GLU A 592 36.94 -7.05 2.82
CA GLU A 592 38.35 -7.09 3.22
C GLU A 592 38.61 -6.46 4.58
#